data_AF-A0A520RE56-F1
#
_entry.id   AF-A0A520RE56-F1
#
_cell.length_a   1.000
_cell.length_b   1.000
_cell.length_c   1.000
_cell.angle_alpha   90.00
_cell.angle_beta   90.00
_cell.angle_gamma   90.00
#
_symmetry.space_group_name_H-M   'P 1'
#
loop_
_entity.id
_entity.type
_entity.pdbx_description
1 polymer ?
#
loop_
_entity_poly.entity_id
_entity_poly.type
_entity_poly.pdbx_seq_one_letter_code
_entity_poly.pdbx_strand_id
1 'polypeptide(L)' 'EGKDRPRIIALTADNSKNEKEVALEAGMDEFLLKPIKIEKLREVLIKQMKVLTRNKLRQ' A
#
# COMPACT_ATOMS: atom_id res chain seq x y z
N GLU A 1 -1.94 -0.24 19.45
CA GLU A 1 -1.07 -1.35 18.99
C GLU A 1 -1.02 -1.35 17.46
N GLY A 2 0.09 -1.73 16.82
CA GLY A 2 0.16 -1.90 15.36
C GLY A 2 1.01 -0.91 14.54
N LYS A 3 1.84 -0.05 15.14
CA LYS A 3 2.71 0.87 14.37
C LYS A 3 3.85 0.17 13.59
N ASP A 4 4.21 -1.06 13.98
CA ASP A 4 5.40 -1.77 13.46
C ASP A 4 5.10 -2.99 12.58
N ARG A 5 3.85 -3.20 12.14
CA ARG A 5 3.57 -4.29 11.19
C ARG A 5 3.96 -3.91 9.76
N PRO A 6 4.42 -4.87 8.93
CA PRO A 6 4.62 -4.64 7.50
C PRO A 6 3.38 -4.06 6.81
N ARG A 7 3.60 -3.23 5.80
CA ARG A 7 2.55 -2.76 4.89
C ARG A 7 2.31 -3.81 3.82
N ILE A 8 1.05 -4.19 3.63
CA ILE A 8 0.64 -5.22 2.69
C ILE A 8 -0.23 -4.58 1.62
N ILE A 9 0.19 -4.69 0.36
CA ILE A 9 -0.53 -4.17 -0.80
C ILE A 9 -0.92 -5.35 -1.68
N ALA A 10 -2.22 -5.53 -1.94
CA ALA A 10 -2.72 -6.59 -2.80
C ALA A 10 -2.48 -6.26 -4.29
N LEU A 11 -1.97 -7.23 -5.06
CA LEU A 11 -1.88 -7.15 -6.52
C LEU A 11 -2.75 -8.24 -7.15
N THR A 12 -3.93 -7.89 -7.65
CA THR A 12 -4.86 -8.86 -8.26
C THR A 12 -5.01 -8.64 -9.77
N ALA A 13 -5.43 -9.67 -10.49
CA ALA A 13 -5.84 -9.56 -11.89
C ALA A 13 -7.35 -9.30 -12.03
N ASP A 14 -8.15 -9.52 -10.98
CA ASP A 14 -9.59 -9.27 -10.99
C ASP A 14 -9.92 -7.86 -10.46
N ASN A 15 -10.88 -7.20 -11.10
CA ASN A 15 -11.36 -5.85 -10.76
C ASN A 15 -12.77 -5.86 -10.19
N SER A 16 -13.23 -7.00 -9.67
CA SER A 16 -14.48 -7.06 -8.95
C SER A 16 -14.40 -6.21 -7.68
N LYS A 17 -15.43 -5.41 -7.42
CA LYS A 17 -15.52 -4.58 -6.19
C LYS A 17 -15.40 -5.44 -4.92
N ASN A 18 -15.89 -6.67 -5.00
CA ASN A 18 -15.87 -7.63 -3.90
C ASN A 18 -14.45 -8.00 -3.46
N GLU A 19 -13.52 -8.26 -4.38
CA GLU A 19 -12.13 -8.59 -4.01
C GLU A 19 -11.44 -7.46 -3.26
N LYS A 20 -11.67 -6.21 -3.69
CA LYS A 20 -11.10 -5.05 -3.03
C LYS A 20 -11.61 -4.91 -1.59
N GLU A 21 -12.91 -5.06 -1.39
CA GLU A 21 -13.53 -4.98 -0.06
C GLU A 21 -13.00 -6.10 0.86
N VAL A 22 -13.00 -7.34 0.38
CA VAL A 22 -12.47 -8.50 1.12
C VAL A 22 -10.99 -8.30 1.50
N ALA A 23 -10.16 -7.79 0.60
CA ALA A 23 -8.75 -7.53 0.89
C ALA A 23 -8.55 -6.48 1.99
N LEU A 24 -9.34 -5.40 1.97
CA LEU A 24 -9.26 -4.34 2.96
C LEU A 24 -9.79 -4.80 4.32
N GLU A 25 -10.90 -5.55 4.34
CA GLU A 25 -11.46 -6.15 5.57
C GLU A 25 -10.52 -7.16 6.22
N ALA A 26 -9.76 -7.91 5.41
CA ALA A 26 -8.70 -8.80 5.89
C ALA A 26 -7.49 -8.06 6.50
N GLY A 27 -7.45 -6.73 6.44
CA GLY A 27 -6.44 -5.90 7.07
C GLY A 27 -5.28 -5.49 6.15
N MET A 28 -5.42 -5.65 4.83
CA MET A 28 -4.45 -5.10 3.87
C MET A 28 -4.50 -3.57 3.84
N ASP A 29 -3.38 -2.93 3.49
CA ASP A 29 -3.24 -1.47 3.52
C ASP A 29 -3.63 -0.79 2.20
N GLU A 30 -3.53 -1.50 1.07
CA GLU A 30 -3.93 -0.99 -0.26
C GLU A 30 -4.16 -2.13 -1.25
N PHE A 31 -4.78 -1.80 -2.38
CA PHE A 31 -5.10 -2.72 -3.47
C PHE A 31 -4.75 -2.12 -4.84
N LEU A 32 -4.20 -2.93 -5.75
CA LEU A 32 -3.83 -2.55 -7.11
C LEU A 32 -4.16 -3.66 -8.11
N LEU A 33 -4.54 -3.25 -9.32
CA LEU A 33 -4.84 -4.16 -10.43
C LEU A 33 -3.60 -4.44 -11.27
N LYS A 34 -3.54 -5.67 -11.79
CA LYS A 34 -2.68 -6.10 -12.89
C LYS A 34 -3.46 -5.97 -14.22
N PRO A 35 -2.78 -5.64 -15.34
CA PRO A 35 -1.40 -5.17 -15.39
C PRO A 35 -1.28 -3.79 -14.73
N ILE A 36 -0.22 -3.62 -13.93
CA ILE A 36 -0.04 -2.42 -13.14
C ILE A 36 0.68 -1.33 -13.95
N LYS A 37 0.21 -0.09 -13.83
CA LYS A 37 0.93 1.10 -14.31
C LYS A 37 1.98 1.52 -13.29
N ILE A 38 3.21 1.80 -13.74
CA ILE A 38 4.34 2.14 -12.85
C ILE A 38 4.05 3.41 -12.04
N GLU A 39 3.37 4.38 -12.62
CA GLU A 39 2.95 5.62 -11.97
C GLU A 39 2.05 5.30 -10.77
N LYS A 40 1.11 4.36 -10.97
CA LYS A 40 0.18 3.98 -9.92
C LYS A 40 0.85 3.21 -8.79
N LEU A 41 1.79 2.33 -9.13
CA LEU A 41 2.62 1.64 -8.15
C LEU A 41 3.41 2.65 -7.31
N ARG A 42 4.04 3.64 -7.95
CA ARG A 42 4.82 4.68 -7.29
C ARG A 42 3.96 5.49 -6.31
N GLU A 43 2.77 5.91 -6.71
CA GLU A 43 1.82 6.62 -5.83
C GLU A 43 1.51 5.83 -4.56
N VAL A 44 1.16 4.56 -4.71
CA VAL A 44 0.81 3.70 -3.57
C VAL A 44 2.01 3.46 -2.67
N LEU A 45 3.19 3.19 -3.23
CA LEU A 45 4.40 3.02 -2.44
C LEU A 45 4.71 4.28 -1.63
N ILE A 46 4.65 5.47 -2.24
CA ILE A 46 4.87 6.74 -1.53
C ILE A 46 3.82 6.96 -0.43
N LYS A 47 2.55 6.65 -0.69
CA LYS A 47 1.46 6.76 0.29
C LYS A 47 1.68 5.84 1.50
N GLN A 48 2.13 4.61 1.27
CA GLN A 48 2.27 3.58 2.31
C GLN A 48 3.61 3.65 3.05
N MET A 49 4.66 4.08 2.37
CA MET A 49 5.92 4.48 2.98
C MET A 49 5.71 5.85 3.61
N LYS A 50 5.20 5.91 4.85
CA LYS A 50 5.29 7.13 5.67
C LYS A 50 6.77 7.54 5.69
N VAL A 51 7.16 8.46 4.82
CA VAL A 51 8.55 8.82 4.61
C VAL A 51 9.06 9.31 5.96
N LEU A 52 9.88 8.47 6.61
CA LEU A 52 10.72 8.90 7.70
C LEU A 52 11.72 9.86 7.07
N THR A 53 11.34 11.12 6.95
CA THR A 53 12.28 12.19 6.64
C THR A 53 13.22 12.28 7.86
N ARG A 54 14.25 11.43 7.89
CA ARG A 54 15.40 11.54 8.80
C ARG A 54 16.24 12.75 8.37
N ASN A 55 15.66 13.94 8.40
CA ASN A 55 16.39 15.21 8.34
C ASN A 55 16.52 15.85 9.73
N LYS A 56 16.44 15.05 10.80
CA LYS A 56 16.65 15.47 12.20
C LYS A 56 17.77 14.70 12.94
N LEU A 57 18.81 14.27 12.23
CA LEU A 57 19.99 13.61 12.83
C LEU A 57 21.32 14.29 12.46
N ARG A 58 21.27 15.59 12.15
CA ARG A 58 22.43 16.47 12.07
C ARG A 58 22.10 17.81 12.73
N GLN A 59 21.95 17.79 14.05
CA GLN A 59 22.32 18.91 14.92
C GLN A 59 23.22 18.33 16.00
#